data_AF-H9VMS7-F1
#
_entry.id   AF-H9VMS7-F1
#
_cell.length_a   1.000
_cell.length_b   1.000
_cell.length_c   1.000
_cell.angle_alpha   90.00
_cell.angle_beta   90.00
_cell.angle_gamma   90.00
#
_symmetry.space_group_name_H-M   'P 1'
#
loop_
_entity.id
_entity.type
_entity.pdbx_description
1 polymer ?
#
loop_
_entity_poly.entity_id
_entity_poly.type
_entity_poly.pdbx_seq_one_letter_code
_entity_poly.pdbx_strand_id
1 'polypeptide(L)' 'KGLGLLASDQILYTDARTIGLVETYASDQDAFFRDFALAMDKLGSVGVKTGYEGEIRKSCDAFNKHS' A
#
# COMPACT_ATOMS: atom_id res chain seq x y z
N LYS A 1 19.51 7.45 8.49
CA LYS A 1 20.14 8.39 7.52
C LYS A 1 19.02 9.03 6.71
N GLY A 2 18.71 10.31 6.96
CA GLY A 2 17.60 11.06 6.33
C GLY A 2 17.87 11.43 4.86
N LEU A 3 17.89 10.41 4.00
CA LEU A 3 18.16 10.54 2.56
C LEU A 3 16.90 10.24 1.74
N GLY A 4 15.71 10.39 2.32
CA GLY A 4 14.45 10.23 1.59
C GLY A 4 14.35 11.28 0.49
N LEU A 5 14.00 10.87 -0.73
CA LEU A 5 13.94 11.78 -1.88
C LEU A 5 12.73 12.71 -1.77
N LEU A 6 11.58 12.16 -1.36
CA LEU A 6 10.36 12.92 -1.20
C LEU A 6 10.24 13.41 0.25
N ALA A 7 9.59 14.56 0.44
CA ALA A 7 9.27 15.06 1.77
C ALA A 7 8.44 14.03 2.58
N SER A 8 7.56 13.28 1.90
CA SER A 8 6.80 12.18 2.50
C SER A 8 7.70 11.08 3.07
N ASP A 9 8.79 10.75 2.39
CA ASP A 9 9.74 9.72 2.84
C ASP A 9 10.55 10.23 4.04
N GLN A 10 10.97 11.49 3.97
CA GLN A 10 11.79 12.09 5.01
C GLN A 10 11.02 12.27 6.33
N ILE A 11 9.73 12.61 6.25
CA ILE A 11 8.87 12.76 7.43
C ILE A 11 8.75 11.43 8.19
N LEU A 12 8.74 10.29 7.51
CA LEU A 12 8.69 8.98 8.19
C LEU A 12 9.89 8.76 9.12
N TYR A 13 11.07 9.29 8.77
CA TYR A 13 12.27 9.20 9.59
C TYR A 13 12.33 10.27 10.70
N THR A 14 11.71 11.43 10.51
CA THR A 14 11.80 12.54 11.48
C THR A 14 10.64 12.57 12.48
N ASP A 15 9.51 11.92 12.17
CA ASP A 15 8.35 11.87 13.05
C ASP A 15 8.52 10.77 14.12
N ALA A 16 8.35 11.15 15.38
CA ALA A 16 8.51 10.25 16.53
C ALA A 16 7.56 9.03 16.49
N ARG A 17 6.43 9.14 15.78
CA ARG A 17 5.45 8.05 15.64
C ARG A 17 5.93 6.95 14.70
N THR A 18 6.80 7.27 13.75
CA THR A 18 7.19 6.36 12.66
C THR A 18 8.67 6.02 12.63
N ILE A 19 9.53 6.83 13.26
CA ILE A 19 10.99 6.62 13.27
C ILE A 19 11.38 5.21 13.75
N GLY A 20 10.72 4.68 14.78
CA GLY A 20 11.03 3.34 15.30
C GLY A 20 10.75 2.21 14.29
N LEU A 21 9.70 2.35 13.46
CA LEU A 21 9.44 1.42 12.37
C LEU A 21 10.48 1.55 11.27
N VAL A 22 10.89 2.78 10.93
CA VAL A 22 11.94 3.01 9.92
C VAL A 22 13.26 2.38 10.36
N GLU A 23 13.65 2.52 11.63
CA GLU A 23 14.87 1.91 12.17
C GLU A 23 14.78 0.37 12.20
N THR A 24 13.62 -0.17 12.57
CA THR A 24 13.35 -1.62 12.55
C THR A 24 13.49 -2.16 11.14
N TYR A 25 12.79 -1.58 10.16
CA TYR A 25 12.82 -2.06 8.78
C TYR A 25 14.17 -1.85 8.09
N ALA A 26 14.93 -0.83 8.48
CA ALA A 26 16.29 -0.63 7.98
C ALA A 26 17.30 -1.64 8.54
N SER A 27 17.05 -2.23 9.70
CA SER A 27 17.94 -3.20 10.36
C SER A 27 17.49 -4.66 10.19
N ASP A 28 16.22 -4.90 9.94
CA ASP A 28 15.61 -6.21 9.73
C ASP A 28 14.72 -6.20 8.47
N GLN A 29 15.27 -6.75 7.39
CA GLN A 29 14.57 -6.85 6.10
C GLN A 29 13.40 -7.84 6.15
N ASP A 30 13.49 -8.91 6.95
CA ASP A 30 12.42 -9.90 7.06
C ASP A 30 11.23 -9.31 7.82
N ALA A 31 11.46 -8.46 8.82
CA ALA A 31 10.42 -7.66 9.46
C ALA A 31 9.69 -6.76 8.47
N PHE A 32 10.43 -6.04 7.62
CA PHE A 32 9.83 -5.23 6.58
C PHE A 32 8.96 -6.06 5.63
N PHE A 33 9.47 -7.18 5.11
CA PHE A 33 8.72 -7.97 4.12
C PHE A 33 7.46 -8.61 4.69
N ARG A 34 7.48 -9.10 5.93
CA ARG A 34 6.27 -9.63 6.58
C ARG A 34 5.20 -8.55 6.71
N ASP A 35 5.56 -7.38 7.23
CA ASP A 35 4.59 -6.32 7.50
C ASP A 35 4.12 -5.66 6.21
N PHE A 36 4.99 -5.58 5.19
CA PHE A 36 4.64 -5.13 3.86
C PHE A 36 3.58 -6.03 3.20
N ALA A 37 3.74 -7.36 3.30
CA ALA A 37 2.77 -8.30 2.74
C ALA A 37 1.38 -8.12 3.38
N LEU A 38 1.32 -8.01 4.71
CA LEU A 38 0.07 -7.77 5.44
C LEU A 38 -0.55 -6.41 5.10
N ALA A 39 0.27 -5.36 4.97
CA ALA A 39 -0.21 -4.04 4.60
C ALA A 39 -0.80 -4.00 3.19
N MET A 40 -0.17 -4.69 2.23
CA MET A 40 -0.65 -4.75 0.85
C MET A 40 -1.93 -5.58 0.70
N ASP A 41 -2.07 -6.67 1.46
CA ASP A 41 -3.32 -7.44 1.52
C ASP A 41 -4.49 -6.57 2.03
N LYS A 42 -4.26 -5.89 3.17
CA LYS A 42 -5.23 -4.95 3.72
C LYS A 42 -5.58 -3.84 2.73
N LEU A 43 -4.60 -3.24 2.06
CA LEU A 43 -4.82 -2.21 1.05
C LEU A 43 -5.64 -2.75 -0.13
N GLY A 44 -5.36 -3.97 -0.58
CA GLY A 44 -6.07 -4.63 -1.68
C GLY A 44 -7.57 -4.85 -1.42
N SER A 45 -7.97 -4.91 -0.14
CA SER A 45 -9.38 -5.03 0.26
C SER A 45 -10.14 -3.70 0.41
N VAL A 46 -9.46 -2.55 0.31
CA VAL A 46 -10.11 -1.26 0.53
C VAL A 46 -11.05 -0.92 -0.62
N GLY A 47 -12.34 -0.72 -0.31
CA GLY A 47 -13.33 -0.23 -1.29
C GLY A 47 -13.59 -1.20 -2.45
N VAL A 48 -13.26 -2.48 -2.29
CA VAL A 48 -13.53 -3.50 -3.30
C VAL A 48 -15.03 -3.66 -3.51
N LYS A 49 -15.42 -3.91 -4.76
CA LYS A 49 -16.80 -4.24 -5.11
C LYS A 49 -17.00 -5.74 -5.01
N THR A 50 -18.09 -6.16 -4.36
CA THR A 50 -18.37 -7.58 -4.11
C THR A 50 -19.77 -7.99 -4.59
N GLY A 51 -20.01 -9.28 -4.76
CA GLY A 51 -21.31 -9.79 -5.19
C GLY A 51 -21.77 -9.19 -6.53
N TYR A 52 -22.86 -8.43 -6.51
CA TYR A 52 -23.44 -7.77 -7.69
C TYR A 52 -23.01 -6.31 -7.85
N GLU A 53 -22.05 -5.84 -7.05
CA GLU A 53 -21.51 -4.49 -7.17
C GLU A 53 -20.52 -4.42 -8.35
N GLY A 54 -20.87 -3.69 -9.41
CA GLY A 54 -20.01 -3.52 -10.59
C GLY A 54 -20.15 -4.62 -11.63
N GLU A 55 -19.08 -4.84 -12.41
CA GLU A 55 -19.06 -5.79 -13.52
C GLU A 55 -17.67 -6.40 -13.73
N ILE A 56 -17.64 -7.61 -14.27
CA ILE A 56 -16.40 -8.18 -14.83
C ILE A 56 -16.24 -7.58 -16.23
N ARG A 57 -15.25 -6.71 -16.40
CA ARG A 57 -15.00 -6.02 -17.67
C ARG A 57 -14.43 -6.97 -18.72
N LYS A 58 -14.93 -6.84 -19.96
CA LYS A 58 -14.34 -7.51 -21.13
C LYS A 58 -13.05 -6.84 -21.61
N SER A 59 -12.94 -5.53 -21.38
CA SER A 59 -11.74 -4.73 -21.62
C SER A 59 -11.53 -3.77 -20.45
N CYS A 60 -10.32 -3.71 -19.89
CA CYS A 60 -10.07 -2.96 -18.66
C CYS A 60 -10.27 -1.44 -18.81
N ASP A 61 -10.15 -0.93 -20.04
CA ASP A 61 -10.21 0.48 -20.41
C ASP A 61 -11.64 0.99 -20.74
N ALA A 62 -12.64 0.11 -20.76
CA ALA A 62 -14.02 0.47 -21.11
C ALA A 62 -15.06 -0.19 -20.19
N PHE A 63 -16.23 0.43 -20.09
CA PHE A 63 -17.42 -0.21 -19.51
C PHE A 63 -18.02 -1.21 -20.50
N ASN A 64 -18.64 -2.27 -20.00
CA ASN A 64 -19.40 -3.15 -20.88
C ASN A 64 -20.62 -2.40 -21.44
N LYS A 65 -20.98 -2.72 -22.69
CA LYS A 65 -22.21 -2.19 -23.30
C LYS A 65 -23.39 -3.07 -22.89
N HIS A 66 -24.45 -2.45 -22.39
CA HIS A 66 -25.74 -3.08 -22.18
C HIS A 66 -26.67 -2.67 -23.32
N SER A 67 -27.26 -3.67 -24.00
CA SER A 67 -28.22 -3.48 -25.09
C SER A 67 -29.64 -3.39 -24.58
#